data_AF-A0AA36DGV1-F1
#
_entry.id   AF-A0AA36DGV1-F1
#
_cell.length_a   1.000
_cell.length_b   1.000
_cell.length_c   1.000
_cell.angle_alpha   90.00
_cell.angle_beta   90.00
_cell.angle_gamma   90.00
#
_symmetry.space_group_name_H-M   'P 1'
#
loop_
_entity.id
_entity.type
_entity.pdbx_description
1 polymer ?
#
loop_
_entity_poly.entity_id
_entity_poly.type
_entity_poly.pdbx_seq_one_letter_code
_entity_poly.pdbx_strand_id
1 'polypeptide(L)'
;MTLVLLPVLAGLASALRLEEPIVIQRPLEKVEWGDVLLEYDATQPPPGNVTVTVDLRVFHHSRPSSETLKIYMELSEEWQDGRLIFQHNPATVTLPRGVEIWRPETWIRDGIEDRTERETLRIHPRDAGSTTRCAALTLRT
;
A
#
# COMPACT_ATOMS: atom_id res chain seq x y z
N MET A 1 20.67 -8.37 55.39
CA MET A 1 21.09 -9.37 54.38
C MET A 1 20.35 -9.09 53.10
N THR A 2 21.06 -8.53 52.13
CA THR A 2 20.55 -8.01 50.86
C THR A 2 20.56 -9.10 49.78
N LEU A 3 19.44 -9.20 49.06
CA LEU A 3 19.26 -9.51 47.63
C LEU A 3 20.23 -10.50 46.95
N VAL A 4 19.73 -11.68 46.57
CA VAL A 4 20.15 -12.37 45.34
C VAL A 4 18.97 -13.14 44.74
N LEU A 5 18.30 -12.58 43.73
CA LEU A 5 17.41 -13.33 42.83
C LEU A 5 17.28 -12.59 41.48
N LEU A 6 18.42 -12.21 40.91
CA LEU A 6 18.53 -11.63 39.57
C LEU A 6 19.72 -12.21 38.77
N PRO A 7 19.78 -13.54 38.48
CA PRO A 7 20.61 -13.99 37.37
C PRO A 7 19.85 -14.74 36.27
N VAL A 8 18.55 -15.04 36.42
CA VAL A 8 17.86 -15.89 35.43
C VAL A 8 17.33 -15.11 34.22
N LEU A 9 17.05 -13.82 34.37
CA LEU A 9 16.52 -12.98 33.27
C LEU A 9 17.60 -12.46 32.30
N ALA A 10 18.89 -12.47 32.67
CA ALA A 10 19.98 -12.00 31.81
C ALA A 10 20.40 -13.04 30.75
N GLY A 11 20.09 -14.33 30.95
CA GLY A 11 20.46 -15.41 30.04
C GLY A 11 19.58 -15.50 28.78
N LEU A 12 18.31 -15.09 28.87
CA LEU A 12 17.34 -15.21 27.77
C LEU A 12 17.45 -14.09 26.72
N ALA A 13 18.05 -12.94 27.06
CA ALA A 13 18.26 -11.83 26.12
C ALA A 13 19.39 -12.10 25.09
N SER A 14 20.23 -13.12 25.33
CA SER A 14 21.38 -13.43 24.48
C SER A 14 21.09 -14.47 23.38
N ALA A 15 19.90 -15.08 23.37
CA ALA A 15 19.56 -16.17 22.43
C ALA A 15 18.89 -15.70 21.12
N LEU A 16 18.70 -14.39 20.93
CA LEU A 16 18.19 -13.80 19.68
C LEU A 16 19.28 -12.96 19.00
N ARG A 17 20.51 -13.46 18.97
CA ARG A 17 21.46 -13.00 17.95
C ARG A 17 21.09 -13.76 16.68
N LEU A 18 20.51 -13.04 15.71
CA LEU A 18 20.37 -13.54 14.34
C LEU A 18 21.77 -13.95 13.85
N GLU A 19 22.09 -15.24 13.95
CA GLU A 19 23.38 -15.81 13.51
C GLU A 19 23.46 -15.91 11.98
N GLU A 20 22.34 -15.78 11.29
CA GLU A 20 22.29 -15.71 9.84
C GLU A 20 22.27 -14.25 9.38
N PRO A 21 23.16 -13.84 8.46
CA PRO A 21 23.09 -12.52 7.87
C PRO A 21 21.72 -12.37 7.19
N ILE A 22 21.01 -11.29 7.50
CA ILE A 22 19.78 -10.91 6.77
C ILE A 22 20.21 -10.55 5.35
N VAL A 23 20.16 -11.52 4.44
CA VAL A 23 20.41 -11.31 3.02
C VAL A 23 19.16 -10.65 2.44
N ILE A 24 19.17 -9.31 2.38
CA ILE A 24 18.17 -8.57 1.60
C ILE A 24 18.53 -8.77 0.12
N GLN A 25 17.92 -9.77 -0.51
CA GLN A 25 17.96 -9.92 -1.96
C GLN A 25 17.27 -8.71 -2.58
N ARG A 26 18.06 -7.77 -3.10
CA ARG A 26 17.54 -6.68 -3.93
C ARG A 26 17.37 -7.23 -5.35
N PRO A 27 16.18 -7.17 -5.96
CA PRO A 27 16.03 -7.50 -7.37
C PRO A 27 17.03 -6.68 -8.19
N LEU A 28 17.82 -7.35 -9.02
CA LEU A 28 18.82 -6.73 -9.90
C LEU A 28 18.19 -5.98 -11.08
N GLU A 29 16.88 -6.17 -11.31
CA GLU A 29 16.14 -5.51 -12.37
C GLU A 29 15.60 -4.17 -11.88
N LYS A 30 16.42 -3.14 -12.07
CA LYS A 30 16.02 -1.75 -11.83
C LYS A 30 15.15 -1.29 -13.01
N VAL A 31 13.88 -0.99 -12.74
CA VAL A 31 13.04 -0.29 -13.71
C VAL A 31 13.58 1.13 -13.87
N GLU A 32 13.94 1.49 -15.09
CA GLU A 32 14.28 2.86 -15.45
C GLU A 32 12.97 3.64 -15.70
N TRP A 33 12.41 4.19 -14.63
CA TRP A 33 11.13 4.92 -14.64
C TRP A 33 11.10 6.09 -15.64
N GLY A 34 12.26 6.67 -15.97
CA GLY A 34 12.35 7.73 -16.97
C GLY A 34 11.93 7.27 -18.36
N ASP A 35 12.17 6.01 -18.73
CA ASP A 35 11.80 5.45 -20.02
C ASP A 35 10.32 5.03 -20.03
N VAL A 36 9.84 4.46 -18.91
CA VAL A 36 8.43 4.02 -18.77
C VAL A 36 7.46 5.21 -18.76
N LEU A 37 7.89 6.33 -18.18
CA LEU A 37 7.08 7.53 -18.05
C LEU A 37 7.40 8.57 -19.13
N LEU A 38 8.23 8.21 -20.10
CA LEU A 38 8.52 9.09 -21.23
C LEU A 38 7.20 9.33 -21.97
N GLU A 39 6.77 10.60 -22.02
CA GLU A 39 5.49 11.04 -22.61
C GLU A 39 4.23 10.54 -21.87
N TYR A 40 4.37 9.93 -20.69
CA TYR A 40 3.22 9.53 -19.89
C TYR A 40 2.52 10.77 -19.30
N ASP A 41 1.25 10.96 -19.64
CA ASP A 41 0.41 12.00 -19.06
C ASP A 41 -0.51 11.43 -17.96
N ALA A 42 -0.14 11.70 -16.71
CA ALA A 42 -0.90 11.29 -15.53
C ALA A 42 -2.25 12.01 -15.38
N THR A 43 -2.46 13.13 -16.08
CA THR A 43 -3.72 13.89 -16.01
C THR A 43 -4.83 13.27 -16.86
N GLN A 44 -4.46 12.37 -17.78
CA GLN A 44 -5.40 11.74 -18.70
C GLN A 44 -5.60 10.26 -18.35
N PRO A 45 -6.86 9.77 -18.38
CA PRO A 45 -7.14 8.36 -18.25
C PRO A 45 -6.56 7.58 -19.43
N PRO A 46 -6.30 6.26 -19.27
CA PRO A 46 -5.92 5.43 -20.39
C PRO A 46 -7.04 5.38 -21.44
N PRO A 47 -6.71 5.15 -22.72
CA PRO A 47 -7.69 5.14 -23.79
C PRO A 47 -8.70 4.01 -23.62
N GLY A 48 -9.98 4.32 -23.83
CA GLY A 48 -11.08 3.35 -23.75
C GLY A 48 -11.75 3.33 -22.38
N ASN A 49 -12.57 2.29 -22.15
CA ASN A 49 -13.26 2.10 -20.87
C ASN A 49 -12.30 1.45 -19.87
N VAL A 50 -12.16 2.05 -18.70
CA VAL A 50 -11.36 1.52 -17.59
C VAL A 50 -12.25 0.75 -16.65
N THR A 51 -11.96 -0.54 -16.49
CA THR A 51 -12.56 -1.35 -15.42
C THR A 51 -11.68 -1.25 -14.19
N VAL A 52 -12.28 -0.87 -13.06
CA VAL A 52 -11.61 -0.80 -11.77
C VAL A 52 -12.19 -1.88 -10.87
N THR A 53 -11.34 -2.80 -10.42
CA THR A 53 -11.69 -3.76 -9.37
C THR A 53 -11.40 -3.11 -8.03
N VAL A 54 -12.41 -3.07 -7.16
CA VAL A 54 -12.31 -2.46 -5.83
C VAL A 54 -12.55 -3.53 -4.77
N ASP A 55 -11.56 -3.76 -3.93
CA ASP A 55 -11.62 -4.66 -2.79
C ASP A 55 -11.54 -3.84 -1.50
N LEU A 56 -12.56 -3.99 -0.65
CA LEU A 56 -12.65 -3.29 0.63
C LEU A 56 -12.61 -4.29 1.78
N ARG A 57 -11.62 -4.13 2.66
CA ARG A 57 -11.44 -4.95 3.85
C ARG A 57 -11.57 -4.10 5.10
N VAL A 58 -12.62 -4.33 5.88
CA VAL A 58 -12.79 -3.68 7.19
C VAL A 58 -12.02 -4.45 8.26
N PHE A 59 -11.14 -3.77 8.99
CA PHE A 59 -10.39 -4.34 10.12
C PHE A 59 -11.11 -4.12 11.44
N HIS A 60 -11.66 -2.92 11.62
CA HIS A 60 -12.33 -2.53 12.85
C HIS A 60 -13.45 -1.55 12.54
N HIS A 61 -14.49 -1.56 13.37
CA HIS A 61 -15.52 -0.53 13.34
C HIS A 61 -15.95 -0.20 14.76
N SER A 62 -16.35 1.06 14.97
CA SER A 62 -16.89 1.54 16.24
C SER A 62 -17.99 2.56 15.98
N ARG A 63 -18.96 2.65 16.89
CA ARG A 63 -20.09 3.58 16.78
C ARG A 63 -19.98 4.63 17.89
N PRO A 64 -19.25 5.74 17.69
CA PRO A 64 -19.07 6.76 18.73
C PRO A 64 -20.37 7.49 19.09
N SER A 65 -21.38 7.52 18.21
CA SER A 65 -22.71 8.05 18.47
C SER A 65 -23.76 7.29 17.65
N SER A 66 -25.05 7.48 17.93
CA SER A 66 -26.13 6.83 17.16
C SER A 66 -26.07 7.14 15.67
N GLU A 67 -25.59 8.33 15.29
CA GLU A 67 -25.55 8.85 13.92
C GLU A 67 -24.15 8.74 13.27
N THR A 68 -23.17 8.12 13.94
CA THR A 68 -21.78 8.09 13.47
C THR A 68 -21.18 6.71 13.57
N LEU A 69 -20.63 6.22 12.46
CA LEU A 69 -19.89 4.97 12.37
C LEU A 69 -18.45 5.26 11.94
N LYS A 70 -17.48 4.85 12.75
CA LYS A 70 -16.06 4.86 12.40
C LYS A 70 -15.63 3.49 11.91
N ILE A 71 -14.98 3.44 10.76
CA ILE A 71 -14.50 2.23 10.08
C ILE A 71 -13.00 2.38 9.85
N TYR A 72 -12.22 1.38 10.24
CA TYR A 72 -10.83 1.23 9.86
C TYR A 72 -10.77 0.16 8.79
N MET A 73 -10.22 0.50 7.63
CA MET A 73 -10.27 -0.38 6.47
C MET A 73 -9.04 -0.25 5.59
N GLU A 74 -8.87 -1.26 4.74
CA GLU A 74 -7.99 -1.23 3.59
C GLU A 74 -8.86 -1.24 2.33
N LEU A 75 -8.62 -0.24 1.48
CA LEU A 75 -9.19 -0.11 0.15
C LEU A 75 -8.10 -0.47 -0.85
N SER A 76 -8.32 -1.51 -1.64
CA SER A 76 -7.46 -1.90 -2.75
C SER A 76 -8.19 -1.65 -4.06
N GLU A 77 -7.51 -1.02 -4.99
CA GLU A 77 -8.02 -0.68 -6.31
C GLU A 77 -7.05 -1.22 -7.35
N GLU A 78 -7.55 -1.94 -8.33
CA GLU A 78 -6.77 -2.47 -9.44
C GLU A 78 -7.43 -2.05 -10.76
N TRP A 79 -6.63 -1.50 -11.67
CA TRP A 79 -7.07 -1.10 -13.00
C TRP A 79 -6.00 -1.41 -14.03
N GLN A 80 -6.40 -1.49 -15.29
CA GLN A 80 -5.47 -1.67 -16.41
C GLN A 80 -5.13 -0.33 -17.05
N ASP A 81 -3.84 -0.08 -17.27
CA ASP A 81 -3.31 1.05 -18.01
C ASP A 81 -2.23 0.54 -18.98
N GLY A 82 -2.64 0.33 -20.24
CA GLY A 82 -1.77 -0.14 -21.32
C GLY A 82 -0.65 0.83 -21.70
N ARG A 83 -0.54 2.00 -21.07
CA ARG A 83 0.60 2.92 -21.24
C ARG A 83 1.77 2.58 -20.31
N LEU A 84 1.54 1.82 -19.23
CA LEU A 84 2.54 1.46 -18.22
C LEU A 84 3.29 0.16 -18.57
N ILE A 85 3.79 0.07 -19.81
CA ILE A 85 4.50 -1.12 -20.31
C ILE A 85 6.01 -0.96 -20.08
N PHE A 86 6.65 -1.98 -19.52
CA PHE A 86 8.12 -2.06 -19.44
C PHE A 86 8.61 -3.40 -20.02
N GLN A 87 9.67 -3.33 -20.83
CA GLN A 87 10.16 -4.46 -21.64
C GLN A 87 10.95 -5.52 -20.85
N HIS A 88 11.27 -5.24 -19.60
CA HIS A 88 12.00 -6.16 -18.71
C HIS A 88 11.04 -6.67 -17.64
N ASN A 89 11.30 -7.85 -17.08
CA ASN A 89 10.34 -8.59 -16.27
C ASN A 89 10.71 -8.58 -14.78
N PRO A 90 10.74 -7.41 -14.10
CA PRO A 90 10.69 -7.45 -12.66
C PRO A 90 9.28 -7.89 -12.26
N ALA A 91 9.23 -8.78 -11.27
CA ALA A 91 8.07 -8.97 -10.43
C ALA A 91 7.49 -7.62 -10.00
N THR A 92 6.18 -7.57 -9.70
CA THR A 92 5.43 -6.40 -9.19
C THR A 92 6.32 -5.32 -8.58
N VAL A 93 6.36 -4.15 -9.21
CA VAL A 93 7.24 -3.05 -8.81
C VAL A 93 6.46 -2.03 -7.99
N THR A 94 7.08 -1.50 -6.94
CA THR A 94 6.50 -0.41 -6.15
C THR A 94 6.96 0.92 -6.74
N LEU A 95 6.03 1.86 -6.97
CA LEU A 95 6.40 3.17 -7.47
C LEU A 95 7.25 3.93 -6.44
N PRO A 96 8.36 4.57 -6.85
CA PRO A 96 9.11 5.46 -5.98
C PRO A 96 8.28 6.71 -5.65
N ARG A 97 8.61 7.35 -4.53
CA ARG A 97 7.94 8.59 -4.10
C ARG A 97 8.16 9.70 -5.12
N GLY A 98 7.10 10.47 -5.41
CA GLY A 98 7.14 11.61 -6.32
C GLY A 98 6.91 11.27 -7.80
N VAL A 99 6.78 9.99 -8.14
CA VAL A 99 6.24 9.57 -9.44
C VAL A 99 4.73 9.59 -9.38
N GLU A 100 4.12 10.28 -10.32
CA GLU A 100 2.67 10.33 -10.48
C GLU A 100 2.25 9.50 -11.70
N ILE A 101 1.21 8.69 -11.52
CA ILE A 101 0.52 7.99 -12.61
C ILE A 101 -0.97 8.31 -12.53
N TRP A 102 -1.68 8.13 -13.64
CA TRP A 102 -3.13 8.24 -13.61
C TRP A 102 -3.72 7.20 -12.67
N ARG A 103 -4.73 7.60 -11.90
CA ARG A 103 -5.47 6.74 -10.98
C ARG A 103 -6.95 7.11 -11.02
N PRO A 104 -7.86 6.14 -10.81
CA PRO A 104 -9.28 6.44 -10.72
C PRO A 104 -9.56 7.38 -9.54
N GLU A 105 -10.52 8.29 -9.75
CA GLU A 105 -11.02 9.14 -8.67
C GLU A 105 -12.09 8.40 -7.88
N THR A 106 -11.72 7.93 -6.69
CA THR A 106 -12.62 7.22 -5.79
C THR A 106 -12.86 8.03 -4.53
N TRP A 107 -14.13 8.18 -4.16
CA TRP A 107 -14.58 8.91 -2.97
C TRP A 107 -15.77 8.20 -2.33
N ILE A 108 -15.96 8.44 -1.03
CA ILE A 108 -17.01 7.80 -0.25
C ILE A 108 -18.09 8.81 0.06
N ARG A 109 -19.30 8.54 -0.46
CA ARG A 109 -20.40 9.52 -0.48
C ARG A 109 -20.84 9.97 0.90
N ASP A 110 -20.96 9.04 1.83
CA ASP A 110 -21.46 9.32 3.19
C ASP A 110 -20.31 9.55 4.20
N GLY A 111 -19.09 9.78 3.68
CA GLY A 111 -17.91 10.13 4.46
C GLY A 111 -18.02 11.52 5.06
N ILE A 112 -17.95 11.59 6.40
CA ILE A 112 -17.78 12.84 7.14
C ILE A 112 -16.30 13.22 7.16
N GLU A 113 -15.42 12.23 7.38
CA GLU A 113 -13.98 12.41 7.46
C GLU A 113 -13.29 11.16 6.92
N ASP A 114 -12.31 11.35 6.02
CA ASP A 114 -11.44 10.31 5.50
C ASP A 114 -9.99 10.66 5.85
N ARG A 115 -9.32 9.75 6.55
CA ARG A 115 -7.90 9.86 6.90
C ARG A 115 -7.16 8.64 6.38
N THR A 116 -6.38 8.84 5.33
CA THR A 116 -5.43 7.83 4.84
C THR A 116 -4.17 7.82 5.72
N GLU A 117 -3.85 6.68 6.30
CA GLU A 117 -2.63 6.48 7.11
C GLU A 117 -1.46 6.00 6.25
N ARG A 118 -1.74 5.18 5.25
CA ARG A 118 -0.74 4.61 4.36
C ARG A 118 -1.32 4.38 2.98
N GLU A 119 -0.56 4.74 1.96
CA GLU A 119 -0.84 4.41 0.57
C GLU A 119 0.38 3.70 -0.02
N THR A 120 0.15 2.67 -0.83
CA THR A 120 1.20 1.98 -1.59
C THR A 120 0.69 1.76 -3.00
N LEU A 121 1.51 2.16 -3.97
CA LEU A 121 1.21 2.07 -5.39
C LEU A 121 2.16 1.08 -6.04
N ARG A 122 1.60 0.15 -6.80
CA ARG A 122 2.33 -0.94 -7.45
C ARG A 122 1.91 -1.07 -8.91
N ILE A 123 2.84 -1.50 -9.75
CA ILE A 123 2.54 -1.91 -11.12
C ILE A 123 2.87 -3.39 -11.26
N HIS A 124 1.91 -4.12 -11.81
CA HIS A 124 2.03 -5.54 -12.10
C HIS A 124 2.47 -5.78 -13.55
N PRO A 125 3.16 -6.89 -13.85
CA PRO A 125 3.69 -7.19 -15.19
C PRO A 125 2.65 -7.38 -16.32
N ARG A 126 1.35 -7.21 -16.05
CA ARG A 126 0.26 -7.31 -17.03
C ARG A 126 -0.46 -5.97 -17.20
N ASP A 127 0.32 -4.89 -17.27
CA ASP A 127 -0.17 -3.54 -17.58
C ASP A 127 -1.23 -3.04 -16.57
N ALA A 128 -1.17 -3.53 -15.33
CA ALA A 128 -2.14 -3.19 -14.29
C ALA A 128 -1.49 -2.32 -13.22
N GLY A 129 -2.06 -1.13 -13.02
CA GLY A 129 -1.81 -0.31 -11.84
C GLY A 129 -2.65 -0.84 -10.68
N SER A 130 -2.05 -0.94 -9.50
CA SER A 130 -2.75 -1.27 -8.27
C SER A 130 -2.40 -0.28 -7.16
N THR A 131 -3.41 0.32 -6.57
CA THR A 131 -3.28 1.13 -5.35
C THR A 131 -3.85 0.39 -4.17
N THR A 132 -3.12 0.32 -3.07
CA THR A 132 -3.65 -0.10 -1.77
C THR A 132 -3.54 1.05 -0.79
N ARG A 133 -4.67 1.43 -0.18
CA ARG A 133 -4.78 2.47 0.84
C ARG A 133 -5.29 1.87 2.14
N CYS A 134 -4.58 2.10 3.23
CA CYS A 134 -5.07 1.89 4.59
C CYS A 134 -5.60 3.22 5.12
N ALA A 135 -6.88 3.26 5.47
CA ALA A 135 -7.57 4.49 5.87
C ALA A 135 -8.51 4.26 7.06
N ALA A 136 -8.68 5.31 7.84
CA ALA A 136 -9.73 5.45 8.83
C ALA A 136 -10.82 6.38 8.27
N LEU A 137 -12.06 5.89 8.22
CA LEU A 137 -13.21 6.57 7.65
C LEU A 137 -14.27 6.78 8.73
N THR A 138 -14.78 7.99 8.85
CA THR A 138 -15.95 8.31 9.67
C THR A 138 -17.14 8.56 8.76
N LEU A 139 -18.22 7.80 8.94
CA LEU A 139 -19.46 7.85 8.17
C LEU A 139 -20.60 8.44 8.98
N ARG A 140 -21.53 9.12 8.29
CA ARG A 140 -22.86 9.43 8.84
C ARG A 140 -23.78 8.24 8.58
N THR A 141 -24.54 7.82 9.59
CA THR A 141 -25.53 6.72 9.47
C THR A 141 -26.93 7.18 9.74
#